data_AF-A0A956I2J7-F1
#
_entry.id   AF-A0A956I2J7-F1
#
_cell.length_a   1.000
_cell.length_b   1.000
_cell.length_c   1.000
_cell.angle_alpha   90.00
_cell.angle_beta   90.00
_cell.angle_gamma   90.00
#
_symmetry.space_group_name_H-M   'P 1'
#
loop_
_entity.id
_entity.type
_entity.pdbx_description
1 polymer ?
#
loop_
_entity_poly.entity_id
_entity_poly.type
_entity_poly.pdbx_seq_one_letter_code
_entity_poly.pdbx_strand_id
1 'polypeptide(L)'
;MVGGQLTYAVAVGYDITPLVGVFGELLGASTFTSQSDEHYLEWRIGGRFRVEDFEIHVAGGSGLPPFGVGAPLFRAIAGFQWAPRHADSDGDGIEDSQDNCPSEREDEDDWEDEDGCPEADNDDDGIADGDDPCPNEAEDVDHFEDEDGCPDTDNDGDGIHDGYDSCPDEPEDVDQDRDEDGCPDNDTDRDGIDDPNDQCVDEPEDFDGFGDEDGCPETDFDGDGIPDETDQCPDQAEDADEFEDEDGCPEEGGAPEGSEGRRRHTRGR
;
A
#
# COMPACT_ATOMS: atom_id res chain seq x y z
N MET A 1 11.63 -78.32 -16.79
CA MET A 1 10.65 -77.92 -15.76
C MET A 1 11.14 -76.63 -15.16
N VAL A 2 10.34 -75.57 -15.16
CA VAL A 2 10.65 -74.33 -14.44
C VAL A 2 10.27 -74.59 -12.99
N GLY A 3 11.29 -74.78 -12.13
CA GLY A 3 11.09 -74.96 -10.69
C GLY A 3 10.92 -73.60 -10.01
N GLY A 4 10.20 -73.57 -8.88
CA GLY A 4 10.17 -72.38 -8.02
C GLY A 4 11.52 -72.19 -7.32
N GLN A 5 11.86 -70.94 -7.06
CA GLN A 5 13.05 -70.54 -6.30
C GLN A 5 12.63 -69.55 -5.20
N LEU A 6 13.08 -69.79 -3.97
CA LEU A 6 13.00 -68.85 -2.87
C LEU A 6 14.31 -68.09 -2.77
N THR A 7 14.28 -66.78 -2.92
CA THR A 7 15.40 -65.88 -2.62
C THR A 7 15.19 -65.27 -1.24
N TYR A 8 16.28 -65.10 -0.49
CA TYR A 8 16.27 -64.48 0.83
C TYR A 8 17.54 -63.65 1.02
N ALA A 9 17.44 -62.59 1.81
CA ALA A 9 18.57 -61.76 2.18
C ALA A 9 18.46 -61.31 3.64
N VAL A 10 19.60 -61.23 4.31
CA VAL A 10 19.74 -60.61 5.63
C VAL A 10 20.88 -59.61 5.53
N ALA A 11 20.64 -58.38 5.97
CA ALA A 11 21.66 -57.33 5.99
C ALA A 11 21.73 -56.70 7.38
N VAL A 12 22.93 -56.31 7.79
CA VAL A 12 23.19 -55.52 9.00
C VAL A 12 24.12 -54.37 8.63
N GLY A 13 23.80 -53.17 9.09
CA GLY A 13 24.62 -51.98 8.91
C GLY A 13 24.91 -51.32 10.25
N TYR A 14 26.06 -50.69 10.38
CA TYR A 14 26.45 -49.92 11.55
C TYR A 14 27.24 -48.67 11.13
N ASP A 15 26.80 -47.49 11.58
CA ASP A 15 27.55 -46.25 11.42
C ASP A 15 28.58 -46.12 12.52
N ILE A 16 29.85 -46.14 12.11
CA ILE A 16 30.98 -45.90 13.02
C ILE A 16 31.08 -44.40 13.31
N THR A 17 30.84 -43.58 12.29
CA THR A 17 30.76 -42.12 12.35
C THR A 17 29.70 -41.64 11.36
N PRO A 18 29.31 -40.35 11.37
CA PRO A 18 28.44 -39.78 10.33
C PRO A 18 29.03 -39.83 8.90
N LEU A 19 30.31 -40.18 8.74
CA LEU A 19 31.01 -40.25 7.46
C LEU A 19 31.37 -41.68 7.05
N VAL A 20 31.42 -42.63 7.99
CA VAL A 20 31.87 -43.99 7.73
C VAL A 20 30.93 -44.98 8.38
N GLY A 21 30.31 -45.80 7.55
CA GLY A 21 29.53 -46.96 7.99
C GLY A 21 30.08 -48.25 7.42
N VAL A 22 29.78 -49.35 8.08
CA VAL A 22 30.09 -50.70 7.62
C VAL A 22 28.81 -51.50 7.51
N PHE A 23 28.76 -52.40 6.53
CA PHE A 23 27.61 -53.27 6.36
C PHE A 23 28.04 -54.68 5.99
N GLY A 24 27.21 -55.65 6.36
CA GLY A 24 27.35 -57.04 5.99
C GLY A 24 26.01 -57.56 5.45
N GLU A 25 26.06 -58.27 4.34
CA GLU A 25 24.88 -58.88 3.71
C GLU A 25 25.11 -60.37 3.51
N LEU A 26 24.06 -61.15 3.71
CA LEU A 26 23.99 -62.56 3.37
C LEU A 26 22.81 -62.74 2.42
N LEU A 27 23.09 -63.08 1.17
CA LEU A 27 22.09 -63.32 0.14
C LEU A 27 22.08 -64.79 -0.20
N GLY A 28 20.91 -65.41 -0.26
CA GLY A 28 20.80 -66.81 -0.64
C GLY A 28 19.61 -67.06 -1.52
N ALA A 29 19.69 -68.18 -2.23
CA ALA A 29 18.53 -68.75 -2.89
C ALA A 29 18.49 -70.25 -2.73
N SER A 30 17.27 -70.78 -2.68
CA SER A 30 16.98 -72.20 -2.57
C SER A 30 15.89 -72.57 -3.58
N THR A 31 16.16 -73.54 -4.43
CA THR A 31 15.16 -74.08 -5.34
C THR A 31 14.41 -75.26 -4.69
N PHE A 32 13.21 -75.55 -5.19
CA PHE A 32 12.36 -76.62 -4.66
C PHE A 32 12.45 -77.92 -5.49
N THR A 33 13.53 -78.12 -6.27
CA THR A 33 13.70 -79.31 -7.11
C THR A 33 14.63 -80.35 -6.48
N SER A 34 14.55 -81.62 -6.91
CA SER A 34 15.20 -82.78 -6.28
C SER A 34 16.74 -82.84 -6.40
N GLN A 35 17.42 -81.79 -6.90
CA GLN A 35 18.88 -81.75 -7.02
C GLN A 35 19.52 -81.00 -5.85
N SER A 36 20.54 -81.61 -5.25
CA SER A 36 21.27 -81.11 -4.07
C SER A 36 22.11 -79.84 -4.31
N ASP A 37 22.30 -79.43 -5.56
CA ASP A 37 23.32 -78.44 -5.96
C ASP A 37 22.73 -77.05 -6.29
N GLU A 38 21.49 -76.80 -5.89
CA GLU A 38 20.72 -75.62 -6.27
C GLU A 38 20.50 -74.61 -5.11
N HIS A 39 21.19 -74.81 -3.98
CA HIS A 39 21.27 -73.84 -2.89
C HIS A 39 22.56 -73.04 -3.01
N TYR A 40 22.48 -71.72 -3.12
CA TYR A 40 23.65 -70.87 -3.02
C TYR A 40 23.46 -69.83 -1.93
N LEU A 41 24.57 -69.52 -1.27
CA LEU A 41 24.65 -68.51 -0.22
C LEU A 41 25.87 -67.65 -0.53
N GLU A 42 25.70 -66.35 -0.56
CA GLU A 42 26.71 -65.34 -0.85
C GLU A 42 26.76 -64.37 0.32
N TRP A 43 27.94 -64.14 0.87
CA TRP A 43 28.14 -63.10 1.87
C TRP A 43 28.86 -61.92 1.21
N ARG A 44 28.57 -60.71 1.67
CA ARG A 44 29.28 -59.48 1.33
C ARG A 44 29.56 -58.69 2.58
N ILE A 45 30.69 -58.01 2.59
CA ILE A 45 31.02 -56.99 3.56
C ILE A 45 31.48 -55.75 2.82
N GLY A 46 31.06 -54.58 3.28
CA GLY A 46 31.39 -53.34 2.64
C GLY A 46 31.45 -52.16 3.60
N GLY A 47 31.99 -51.07 3.08
CA GLY A 47 31.96 -49.76 3.71
C GLY A 47 31.10 -48.81 2.90
N ARG A 48 30.40 -47.92 3.60
CA ARG A 48 29.84 -46.68 3.08
C ARG A 48 30.70 -45.52 3.57
N PHE A 49 31.08 -44.65 2.66
CA PHE A 49 31.92 -43.49 2.90
C PHE A 49 31.17 -42.26 2.39
N ARG A 50 30.92 -41.29 3.26
CA ARG A 50 30.32 -40.01 2.89
C ARG A 50 31.41 -38.97 2.77
N VAL A 51 31.47 -38.30 1.62
CA VAL A 51 32.39 -37.22 1.29
C VAL A 51 31.55 -36.08 0.74
N GLU A 52 31.36 -35.03 1.54
CA GLU A 52 30.39 -33.97 1.25
C GLU A 52 29.01 -34.57 0.92
N ASP A 53 28.46 -34.22 -0.25
CA ASP A 53 27.17 -34.69 -0.76
C ASP A 53 27.24 -36.06 -1.46
N PHE A 54 28.39 -36.72 -1.44
CA PHE A 54 28.54 -38.03 -2.09
C PHE A 54 28.61 -39.15 -1.06
N GLU A 55 27.78 -40.17 -1.25
CA GLU A 55 27.89 -41.45 -0.56
C GLU A 55 28.47 -42.51 -1.50
N ILE A 56 29.68 -42.98 -1.19
CA ILE A 56 30.40 -44.02 -1.91
C ILE A 56 30.28 -45.31 -1.13
N HIS A 57 29.81 -46.39 -1.76
CA HIS A 57 29.77 -47.72 -1.15
C HIS A 57 30.67 -48.68 -1.92
N VAL A 58 31.49 -49.43 -1.19
CA VAL A 58 32.34 -50.48 -1.75
C VAL A 58 32.14 -51.74 -0.92
N ALA A 59 31.80 -52.85 -1.56
CA ALA A 59 31.62 -54.13 -0.92
C ALA A 59 32.31 -55.26 -1.68
N GLY A 60 32.80 -56.24 -0.93
CA GLY A 60 33.42 -57.45 -1.44
C GLY A 60 32.84 -58.68 -0.75
N GLY A 61 32.79 -59.79 -1.47
CA GLY A 61 32.17 -61.01 -0.97
C GLY A 61 32.49 -62.24 -1.79
N SER A 62 32.00 -63.39 -1.36
CA SER A 62 32.09 -64.65 -2.09
C SER A 62 30.91 -65.56 -1.76
N GLY A 63 30.74 -66.62 -2.55
CA GLY A 63 29.88 -67.74 -2.19
C GLY A 63 30.40 -68.47 -0.94
N LEU A 64 29.50 -69.04 -0.14
CA LEU A 64 29.81 -69.95 0.96
C LEU A 64 29.67 -71.41 0.50
N PRO A 65 30.54 -72.33 0.94
CA PRO A 65 30.37 -73.76 0.70
C PRO A 65 29.10 -74.30 1.41
N PRO A 66 28.40 -75.30 0.83
CA PRO A 66 28.63 -75.89 -0.48
C PRO A 66 28.29 -74.92 -1.62
N PHE A 67 29.20 -74.79 -2.59
CA PHE A 67 29.02 -73.85 -3.70
C PHE A 67 27.95 -74.36 -4.67
N GLY A 68 26.74 -73.82 -4.57
CA GLY A 68 25.67 -74.07 -5.53
C GLY A 68 25.89 -73.37 -6.88
N VAL A 69 25.16 -73.79 -7.90
CA VAL A 69 25.19 -73.16 -9.23
C VAL A 69 24.81 -71.68 -9.11
N GLY A 70 25.69 -70.78 -9.57
CA GLY A 70 25.49 -69.32 -9.52
C GLY A 70 26.22 -68.62 -8.37
N ALA A 71 26.84 -69.35 -7.43
CA ALA A 71 27.70 -68.77 -6.39
C ALA A 71 28.98 -68.16 -7.00
N PRO A 72 29.27 -66.87 -6.81
CA PRO A 72 30.52 -66.30 -7.31
C PRO A 72 31.71 -66.79 -6.47
N LEU A 73 32.86 -67.03 -7.11
CA LEU A 73 34.13 -67.24 -6.39
C LEU A 73 34.53 -65.98 -5.62
N PHE A 74 34.31 -64.82 -6.23
CA PHE A 74 34.38 -63.51 -5.58
C PHE A 74 33.43 -62.55 -6.29
N ARG A 75 32.92 -61.55 -5.56
CA ARG A 75 32.17 -60.42 -6.11
C ARG A 75 32.64 -59.14 -5.44
N ALA A 76 32.83 -58.10 -6.23
CA ALA A 76 33.05 -56.75 -5.74
C ALA A 76 31.97 -55.84 -6.33
N ILE A 77 31.47 -54.91 -5.52
CA ILE A 77 30.49 -53.90 -5.90
C ILE A 77 31.07 -52.57 -5.46
N ALA A 78 31.00 -51.58 -6.33
CA ALA A 78 31.27 -50.20 -6.00
C ALA A 78 30.14 -49.34 -6.58
N GLY A 79 29.71 -48.34 -5.84
CA GLY A 79 28.75 -47.36 -6.30
C GLY A 79 28.98 -46.03 -5.61
N PHE A 80 28.44 -44.99 -6.21
CA PHE A 80 28.40 -43.64 -5.67
C PHE A 80 26.96 -43.13 -5.80
N GLN A 81 26.55 -42.30 -4.85
CA GLN A 81 25.25 -41.66 -4.80
C GLN A 81 25.48 -40.20 -4.44
N TRP A 82 24.84 -39.28 -5.16
CA TRP A 82 24.71 -37.90 -4.69
C TRP A 82 23.51 -37.82 -3.74
N ALA A 83 23.76 -37.41 -2.52
CA ALA A 83 22.87 -37.35 -1.37
C ALA A 83 23.29 -36.17 -0.47
N PRO A 84 23.06 -34.92 -0.91
CA PRO A 84 23.35 -33.74 -0.11
C PRO A 84 22.53 -33.77 1.18
N ARG A 85 23.09 -33.18 2.25
CA ARG A 85 22.39 -33.12 3.55
C ARG A 85 21.41 -31.97 3.63
N HIS A 86 21.72 -30.91 2.92
CA HIS A 86 20.99 -29.67 2.80
C HIS A 86 20.70 -29.53 1.31
N ALA A 87 19.42 -29.50 0.98
CA ALA A 87 18.97 -29.25 -0.39
C ALA A 87 18.75 -27.74 -0.53
N ASP A 88 19.10 -27.24 -1.69
CA ASP A 88 18.92 -25.88 -2.16
C ASP A 88 18.61 -26.08 -3.66
N SER A 89 17.33 -26.10 -3.96
CA SER A 89 16.77 -26.69 -5.18
C SER A 89 16.81 -25.73 -6.37
N ASP A 90 16.68 -24.43 -6.15
CA ASP A 90 16.81 -23.33 -7.12
C ASP A 90 18.18 -22.62 -7.04
N GLY A 91 18.96 -22.88 -6.00
CA GLY A 91 20.34 -22.42 -5.86
C GLY A 91 20.46 -20.99 -5.34
N ASP A 92 19.40 -20.43 -4.75
CA ASP A 92 19.37 -19.05 -4.25
C ASP A 92 20.34 -18.83 -3.07
N GLY A 93 20.70 -19.90 -2.34
CA GLY A 93 21.60 -19.87 -1.20
C GLY A 93 20.89 -20.10 0.14
N ILE A 94 19.57 -20.23 0.14
CA ILE A 94 18.72 -20.62 1.26
C ILE A 94 18.47 -22.14 1.15
N GLU A 95 18.43 -22.83 2.28
CA GLU A 95 18.17 -24.28 2.24
C GLU A 95 16.66 -24.50 2.05
N ASP A 96 16.23 -25.49 1.26
CA ASP A 96 14.82 -25.89 1.01
C ASP A 96 13.95 -26.04 2.29
N SER A 97 14.58 -26.14 3.47
CA SER A 97 13.91 -26.25 4.77
C SER A 97 13.68 -24.93 5.50
N GLN A 98 14.32 -23.86 5.03
CA GLN A 98 14.24 -22.49 5.51
C GLN A 98 13.64 -21.54 4.45
N ASP A 99 13.69 -21.96 3.20
CA ASP A 99 13.14 -21.31 2.01
C ASP A 99 11.61 -21.52 1.91
N ASN A 100 10.88 -20.42 1.72
CA ASN A 100 9.43 -20.40 1.54
C ASN A 100 9.01 -20.80 0.12
N CYS A 101 9.88 -20.60 -0.88
CA CYS A 101 9.70 -20.96 -2.27
C CYS A 101 10.83 -21.86 -2.82
N PRO A 102 10.96 -23.13 -2.37
CA PRO A 102 12.10 -24.04 -2.70
C PRO A 102 12.25 -24.50 -4.16
N SER A 103 11.60 -23.84 -5.10
CA SER A 103 11.73 -24.12 -6.53
C SER A 103 11.83 -22.85 -7.37
N GLU A 104 11.76 -21.68 -6.75
CA GLU A 104 11.80 -20.38 -7.38
C GLU A 104 12.95 -19.62 -6.75
N ARG A 105 13.88 -19.16 -7.58
CA ARG A 105 15.09 -18.53 -7.08
C ARG A 105 14.77 -17.10 -6.66
N GLU A 106 15.20 -16.72 -5.46
CA GLU A 106 15.21 -15.33 -5.01
C GLU A 106 15.83 -14.36 -6.01
N ASP A 107 15.26 -13.17 -6.11
CA ASP A 107 15.79 -12.01 -6.80
C ASP A 107 16.36 -10.96 -5.85
N GLU A 108 17.60 -11.23 -5.41
CA GLU A 108 18.39 -10.34 -4.53
C GLU A 108 18.29 -8.83 -4.87
N ASP A 109 17.39 -8.10 -4.21
CA ASP A 109 17.09 -6.68 -4.46
C ASP A 109 16.98 -5.80 -3.20
N ASP A 110 17.34 -6.36 -2.03
CA ASP A 110 17.22 -5.78 -0.68
C ASP A 110 15.77 -5.72 -0.12
N TRP A 111 14.79 -6.37 -0.75
CA TRP A 111 13.42 -6.55 -0.25
C TRP A 111 13.14 -8.03 0.05
N GLU A 112 12.65 -8.33 1.26
CA GLU A 112 12.30 -9.68 1.77
C GLU A 112 13.26 -10.88 1.46
N ASP A 113 14.48 -10.63 0.97
CA ASP A 113 15.62 -11.50 0.57
C ASP A 113 15.96 -12.73 1.47
N GLU A 114 15.41 -12.78 2.67
CA GLU A 114 15.70 -13.78 3.69
C GLU A 114 14.68 -14.91 3.75
N ASP A 115 13.61 -14.78 2.97
CA ASP A 115 12.49 -15.71 2.93
C ASP A 115 12.60 -16.71 1.76
N GLY A 116 13.36 -16.36 0.70
CA GLY A 116 13.66 -17.22 -0.46
C GLY A 116 12.58 -17.27 -1.52
N CYS A 117 11.57 -16.39 -1.45
CA CYS A 117 10.59 -16.18 -2.49
C CYS A 117 10.88 -14.93 -3.30
N PRO A 118 11.02 -15.02 -4.64
CA PRO A 118 11.15 -13.82 -5.43
C PRO A 118 9.84 -13.03 -5.45
N GLU A 119 9.91 -11.77 -5.10
CA GLU A 119 8.87 -10.78 -5.34
C GLU A 119 8.93 -10.29 -6.79
N ALA A 120 7.84 -9.73 -7.29
CA ALA A 120 7.84 -9.15 -8.64
C ALA A 120 7.34 -7.70 -8.66
N ASP A 121 6.89 -7.27 -7.49
CA ASP A 121 6.13 -6.07 -7.15
C ASP A 121 6.16 -6.05 -5.61
N ASN A 122 7.19 -5.40 -5.07
CA ASN A 122 7.56 -5.45 -3.66
C ASN A 122 6.54 -4.74 -2.76
N ASP A 123 5.90 -3.68 -3.26
CA ASP A 123 4.93 -2.89 -2.49
C ASP A 123 3.46 -3.20 -2.82
N ASP A 124 3.21 -4.16 -3.72
CA ASP A 124 1.91 -4.71 -4.09
C ASP A 124 0.97 -3.65 -4.71
N ASP A 125 1.50 -2.62 -5.36
CA ASP A 125 0.70 -1.55 -6.00
C ASP A 125 0.17 -1.94 -7.39
N GLY A 126 0.72 -3.00 -7.99
CA GLY A 126 0.34 -3.55 -9.29
C GLY A 126 1.29 -3.21 -10.44
N ILE A 127 2.38 -2.48 -10.18
CA ILE A 127 3.48 -2.20 -11.10
C ILE A 127 4.67 -3.06 -10.68
N ALA A 128 5.33 -3.67 -11.66
CA ALA A 128 6.47 -4.54 -11.35
C ALA A 128 7.72 -3.71 -11.05
N ASP A 129 8.57 -4.13 -10.11
CA ASP A 129 9.73 -3.34 -9.62
C ASP A 129 10.66 -2.83 -10.73
N GLY A 130 10.79 -3.59 -11.82
CA GLY A 130 11.62 -3.23 -12.97
C GLY A 130 11.06 -2.11 -13.85
N ASP A 131 9.75 -1.86 -13.76
CA ASP A 131 9.01 -0.79 -14.43
C ASP A 131 8.59 0.33 -13.43
N ASP A 132 8.73 0.09 -12.12
CA ASP A 132 8.37 0.99 -11.03
C ASP A 132 9.49 1.99 -10.66
N PRO A 133 9.23 3.32 -10.60
CA PRO A 133 10.21 4.29 -10.12
C PRO A 133 10.41 4.29 -8.58
N CYS A 134 9.41 3.86 -7.82
CA CYS A 134 9.34 3.79 -6.37
C CYS A 134 9.01 2.36 -5.88
N PRO A 135 9.82 1.34 -6.23
CA PRO A 135 9.48 -0.09 -6.06
C PRO A 135 9.30 -0.58 -4.61
N ASN A 136 9.37 0.28 -3.60
CA ASN A 136 9.16 -0.13 -2.20
C ASN A 136 8.17 0.79 -1.48
N GLU A 137 7.50 1.66 -2.22
CA GLU A 137 6.59 2.69 -1.74
C GLU A 137 5.34 2.67 -2.60
N ALA A 138 4.32 1.93 -2.15
CA ALA A 138 3.08 1.79 -2.92
C ALA A 138 2.43 3.14 -3.22
N GLU A 139 1.96 3.29 -4.46
CA GLU A 139 1.08 4.34 -4.95
C GLU A 139 -0.08 4.66 -3.99
N ASP A 140 -0.36 5.95 -3.78
CA ASP A 140 -1.47 6.44 -2.96
C ASP A 140 -2.66 6.90 -3.79
N VAL A 141 -3.47 5.93 -4.21
CA VAL A 141 -4.65 6.17 -5.07
C VAL A 141 -5.61 7.25 -4.55
N ASP A 142 -5.50 8.46 -5.08
CA ASP A 142 -6.24 9.64 -4.65
C ASP A 142 -6.80 10.51 -5.81
N HIS A 143 -6.59 10.09 -7.06
CA HIS A 143 -6.94 10.77 -8.31
C HIS A 143 -5.93 11.77 -8.85
N PHE A 144 -4.77 11.89 -8.23
CA PHE A 144 -3.60 12.57 -8.74
C PHE A 144 -2.54 11.54 -9.13
N GLU A 145 -2.00 11.66 -10.34
CA GLU A 145 -0.90 10.83 -10.89
C GLU A 145 -0.86 9.29 -10.64
N ASP A 146 -1.98 8.66 -10.22
CA ASP A 146 -2.24 7.23 -9.86
C ASP A 146 -1.68 6.08 -10.77
N GLU A 147 -1.04 6.38 -11.91
CA GLU A 147 -0.57 5.39 -12.89
C GLU A 147 0.97 5.24 -12.91
N ASP A 148 1.70 5.96 -12.07
CA ASP A 148 3.16 6.04 -12.13
C ASP A 148 3.93 5.17 -11.13
N GLY A 149 3.25 4.70 -10.06
CA GLY A 149 3.78 3.76 -9.06
C GLY A 149 4.47 4.43 -7.89
N CYS A 150 4.34 5.74 -7.76
CA CYS A 150 4.98 6.52 -6.72
C CYS A 150 3.93 7.31 -5.95
N PRO A 151 3.96 7.29 -4.60
CA PRO A 151 3.01 8.09 -3.84
C PRO A 151 3.28 9.59 -4.00
N ASP A 152 2.22 10.33 -4.32
CA ASP A 152 2.20 11.77 -4.48
C ASP A 152 1.69 12.45 -3.20
N THR A 153 2.58 12.59 -2.22
CA THR A 153 2.19 13.07 -0.88
C THR A 153 1.88 14.58 -0.76
N ASP A 154 1.91 15.33 -1.85
CA ASP A 154 1.73 16.80 -1.94
C ASP A 154 1.37 17.16 -3.39
N ASN A 155 0.10 16.98 -3.75
CA ASN A 155 -0.39 17.01 -5.12
C ASN A 155 -0.28 18.39 -5.81
N ASP A 156 -0.49 19.47 -5.07
CA ASP A 156 -0.39 20.82 -5.60
C ASP A 156 1.00 21.46 -5.45
N GLY A 157 1.87 20.84 -4.65
CA GLY A 157 3.26 21.21 -4.48
C GLY A 157 3.48 22.48 -3.66
N ASP A 158 2.55 22.82 -2.76
CA ASP A 158 2.68 23.96 -1.86
C ASP A 158 3.58 23.68 -0.63
N GLY A 159 3.86 22.39 -0.36
CA GLY A 159 4.71 21.92 0.73
C GLY A 159 3.95 21.42 1.97
N ILE A 160 2.62 21.36 1.93
CA ILE A 160 1.74 20.72 2.89
C ILE A 160 1.37 19.33 2.32
N HIS A 161 1.39 18.31 3.18
CA HIS A 161 1.06 16.96 2.73
C HIS A 161 -0.46 16.79 2.67
N ASP A 162 -1.02 16.16 1.63
CA ASP A 162 -2.48 16.05 1.38
C ASP A 162 -3.28 15.53 2.58
N GLY A 163 -2.68 14.67 3.41
CA GLY A 163 -3.32 14.17 4.63
C GLY A 163 -3.56 15.24 5.72
N TYR A 164 -2.94 16.40 5.59
CA TYR A 164 -3.07 17.59 6.44
C TYR A 164 -3.57 18.81 5.67
N ASP A 165 -3.71 18.70 4.35
CA ASP A 165 -4.15 19.76 3.45
C ASP A 165 -5.68 19.81 3.37
N SER A 166 -6.26 21.00 3.49
CA SER A 166 -7.71 21.20 3.35
C SER A 166 -8.14 21.34 1.89
N CYS A 167 -7.22 21.71 1.00
CA CYS A 167 -7.38 21.86 -0.44
C CYS A 167 -6.23 21.15 -1.22
N PRO A 168 -6.10 19.80 -1.17
CA PRO A 168 -4.97 19.07 -1.75
C PRO A 168 -4.65 19.31 -3.25
N ASP A 169 -5.61 19.84 -4.00
CA ASP A 169 -5.48 20.09 -5.44
C ASP A 169 -5.27 21.59 -5.78
N GLU A 170 -5.25 22.47 -4.78
CA GLU A 170 -5.21 23.93 -4.94
C GLU A 170 -4.16 24.55 -4.03
N PRO A 171 -3.02 25.01 -4.58
CA PRO A 171 -1.88 25.39 -3.76
C PRO A 171 -2.16 26.64 -2.92
N GLU A 172 -1.71 26.60 -1.67
CA GLU A 172 -1.69 27.73 -0.73
C GLU A 172 -1.04 29.00 -1.31
N ASP A 173 -1.60 30.16 -0.98
CA ASP A 173 -1.05 31.46 -1.32
C ASP A 173 -0.45 32.18 -0.11
N VAL A 174 0.82 31.90 0.18
CA VAL A 174 1.54 32.45 1.34
C VAL A 174 1.46 33.99 1.45
N ASP A 175 0.52 34.49 2.23
CA ASP A 175 0.17 35.91 2.37
C ASP A 175 0.03 36.40 3.83
N GLN A 176 0.09 35.48 4.81
CA GLN A 176 -0.09 35.66 6.26
C GLN A 176 -1.55 35.62 6.78
N ASP A 177 -2.55 35.34 5.95
CA ASP A 177 -3.77 34.67 6.41
C ASP A 177 -3.59 33.16 6.21
N ARG A 178 -4.12 32.39 7.17
CA ARG A 178 -4.14 30.91 7.29
C ARG A 178 -3.13 30.03 6.49
N ASP A 179 -1.87 30.46 6.29
CA ASP A 179 -0.81 29.75 5.54
C ASP A 179 -0.47 28.30 5.99
N GLU A 180 -1.14 27.77 7.01
CA GLU A 180 -0.97 26.41 7.54
C GLU A 180 -2.12 25.46 7.17
N ASP A 181 -3.17 25.92 6.47
CA ASP A 181 -4.33 25.09 6.12
C ASP A 181 -4.34 24.50 4.70
N GLY A 182 -3.44 24.97 3.82
CA GLY A 182 -3.21 24.42 2.48
C GLY A 182 -4.22 24.93 1.45
N CYS A 183 -4.96 25.99 1.78
CA CYS A 183 -5.99 26.52 0.91
C CYS A 183 -5.67 27.96 0.55
N PRO A 184 -5.86 28.37 -0.71
CA PRO A 184 -5.70 29.76 -1.07
C PRO A 184 -6.77 30.65 -0.40
N ASP A 185 -6.34 31.68 0.29
CA ASP A 185 -7.16 32.63 1.04
C ASP A 185 -7.72 33.73 0.13
N ASN A 186 -8.76 33.36 -0.64
CA ASN A 186 -9.39 34.25 -1.61
C ASN A 186 -10.50 35.16 -1.03
N ASP A 187 -10.80 35.06 0.26
CA ASP A 187 -11.85 35.80 0.98
C ASP A 187 -11.31 36.16 2.37
N THR A 188 -10.66 37.32 2.45
CA THR A 188 -9.85 37.78 3.58
C THR A 188 -10.70 38.02 4.83
N ASP A 189 -11.88 38.64 4.69
CA ASP A 189 -12.74 38.98 5.83
C ASP A 189 -13.85 37.96 6.12
N ARG A 190 -14.05 36.99 5.21
CA ARG A 190 -14.88 35.79 5.36
C ARG A 190 -16.37 36.10 5.39
N ASP A 191 -16.78 37.08 4.60
CA ASP A 191 -18.18 37.37 4.36
C ASP A 191 -18.81 36.48 3.26
N GLY A 192 -17.99 35.80 2.45
CA GLY A 192 -18.41 34.93 1.35
C GLY A 192 -18.38 35.57 -0.03
N ILE A 193 -17.77 36.75 -0.18
CA ILE A 193 -17.50 37.43 -1.44
C ILE A 193 -15.97 37.45 -1.64
N ASP A 194 -15.49 36.73 -2.65
CA ASP A 194 -14.04 36.67 -2.92
C ASP A 194 -13.43 38.08 -3.11
N ASP A 195 -12.22 38.31 -2.59
CA ASP A 195 -11.44 39.56 -2.64
C ASP A 195 -11.45 40.27 -4.01
N PRO A 196 -11.40 39.58 -5.17
CA PRO A 196 -11.47 40.25 -6.47
C PRO A 196 -12.83 40.89 -6.80
N ASN A 197 -13.89 40.49 -6.10
CA ASN A 197 -15.27 40.98 -6.24
C ASN A 197 -15.70 41.85 -5.07
N ASP A 198 -14.95 41.84 -3.97
CA ASP A 198 -15.20 42.62 -2.77
C ASP A 198 -14.53 44.01 -2.86
N GLN A 199 -15.30 45.07 -2.61
CA GLN A 199 -14.80 46.44 -2.55
C GLN A 199 -14.09 46.76 -1.21
N CYS A 200 -14.35 45.97 -0.18
CA CYS A 200 -13.99 46.21 1.20
C CYS A 200 -13.09 45.18 1.88
N VAL A 201 -12.67 44.06 1.27
CA VAL A 201 -11.59 43.07 1.58
C VAL A 201 -11.25 42.76 3.05
N ASP A 202 -11.01 43.76 3.89
CA ASP A 202 -10.74 43.66 5.32
C ASP A 202 -12.00 43.88 6.21
N GLU A 203 -13.16 44.21 5.64
CA GLU A 203 -14.39 44.60 6.35
C GLU A 203 -15.60 43.78 5.90
N PRO A 204 -16.05 42.80 6.71
CA PRO A 204 -17.04 41.83 6.25
C PRO A 204 -18.43 42.45 6.09
N GLU A 205 -19.09 42.09 4.99
CA GLU A 205 -20.50 42.38 4.72
C GLU A 205 -21.44 41.90 5.85
N ASP A 206 -22.50 42.65 6.12
CA ASP A 206 -23.47 42.35 7.19
C ASP A 206 -24.73 41.61 6.72
N PHE A 207 -24.93 41.51 5.40
CA PHE A 207 -26.02 40.80 4.71
C PHE A 207 -27.41 41.18 5.24
N ASP A 208 -27.66 42.48 5.39
CA ASP A 208 -28.95 42.99 5.87
C ASP A 208 -30.03 43.10 4.77
N GLY A 209 -29.65 42.89 3.49
CA GLY A 209 -30.53 42.94 2.33
C GLY A 209 -30.41 44.21 1.50
N PHE A 210 -29.52 45.13 1.88
CA PHE A 210 -29.15 46.33 1.14
C PHE A 210 -27.66 46.27 0.83
N GLY A 211 -27.24 46.65 -0.38
CA GLY A 211 -25.80 46.73 -0.70
C GLY A 211 -25.02 45.41 -0.82
N ASP A 212 -25.53 44.29 -0.28
CA ASP A 212 -24.95 42.93 -0.14
C ASP A 212 -24.07 42.38 -1.30
N GLU A 213 -24.12 42.93 -2.50
CA GLU A 213 -23.38 42.43 -3.67
C GLU A 213 -21.98 43.03 -3.82
N ASP A 214 -21.61 44.02 -3.01
CA ASP A 214 -20.35 44.73 -3.17
C ASP A 214 -19.31 44.49 -2.05
N GLY A 215 -19.69 43.75 -1.01
CA GLY A 215 -18.83 43.29 0.08
C GLY A 215 -18.53 44.34 1.14
N CYS A 216 -19.18 45.50 1.06
CA CYS A 216 -18.96 46.57 2.01
C CYS A 216 -20.16 46.74 2.95
N PRO A 217 -19.98 46.58 4.28
CA PRO A 217 -21.07 46.84 5.21
C PRO A 217 -21.47 48.32 5.16
N GLU A 218 -22.72 48.60 4.79
CA GLU A 218 -23.30 49.93 4.90
C GLU A 218 -23.88 50.18 6.29
N THR A 219 -23.82 51.44 6.72
CA THR A 219 -24.43 51.86 8.00
C THR A 219 -25.51 52.91 7.82
N ASP A 220 -25.69 53.36 6.57
CA ASP A 220 -26.58 54.42 6.06
C ASP A 220 -26.58 54.25 4.53
N PHE A 221 -27.34 53.27 4.05
CA PHE A 221 -27.30 52.80 2.66
C PHE A 221 -27.72 53.88 1.65
N ASP A 222 -28.72 54.70 1.98
CA ASP A 222 -29.20 55.76 1.10
C ASP A 222 -28.49 57.13 1.31
N GLY A 223 -27.73 57.27 2.39
CA GLY A 223 -26.86 58.40 2.67
C GLY A 223 -27.57 59.66 3.16
N ASP A 224 -28.76 59.53 3.78
CA ASP A 224 -29.51 60.65 4.33
C ASP A 224 -29.04 61.10 5.72
N GLY A 225 -28.22 60.29 6.39
CA GLY A 225 -27.64 60.54 7.71
C GLY A 225 -28.36 59.86 8.88
N ILE A 226 -29.40 59.05 8.63
CA ILE A 226 -30.07 58.17 9.58
C ILE A 226 -29.51 56.74 9.39
N PRO A 227 -28.99 56.10 10.45
CA PRO A 227 -28.45 54.75 10.30
C PRO A 227 -29.54 53.72 9.97
N ASP A 228 -29.23 52.74 9.11
CA ASP A 228 -30.16 51.70 8.63
C ASP A 228 -30.87 50.96 9.78
N GLU A 229 -30.17 50.69 10.89
CA GLU A 229 -30.77 50.06 12.09
C GLU A 229 -31.95 50.86 12.70
N THR A 230 -31.97 52.17 12.47
CA THR A 230 -32.95 53.13 12.97
C THR A 230 -33.84 53.72 11.90
N ASP A 231 -33.56 53.42 10.64
CA ASP A 231 -34.28 53.91 9.47
C ASP A 231 -35.52 53.04 9.18
N GLN A 232 -36.68 53.66 8.95
CA GLN A 232 -37.89 52.92 8.56
C GLN A 232 -37.95 52.61 7.06
N CYS A 233 -37.18 53.31 6.24
CA CYS A 233 -37.02 53.14 4.80
C CYS A 233 -35.53 53.15 4.39
N PRO A 234 -34.71 52.15 4.80
CA PRO A 234 -33.26 52.15 4.57
C PRO A 234 -32.80 52.24 3.09
N ASP A 235 -33.71 52.07 2.13
CA ASP A 235 -33.42 52.16 0.69
C ASP A 235 -33.83 53.50 0.05
N GLN A 236 -34.26 54.48 0.85
CA GLN A 236 -34.93 55.68 0.37
C GLN A 236 -34.61 56.90 1.23
N ALA A 237 -33.67 57.71 0.73
CA ALA A 237 -33.23 58.91 1.43
C ALA A 237 -34.37 59.86 1.81
N GLU A 238 -34.37 60.28 3.08
CA GLU A 238 -35.24 61.28 3.69
C GLU A 238 -35.22 62.62 2.94
N ASP A 239 -36.40 63.28 2.82
CA ASP A 239 -36.54 64.52 2.05
C ASP A 239 -36.33 65.81 2.87
N ALA A 240 -36.23 65.67 4.21
CA ALA A 240 -35.83 66.68 5.19
C ALA A 240 -36.66 67.97 5.08
N ASP A 241 -37.99 67.84 5.05
CA ASP A 241 -38.94 68.92 4.79
C ASP A 241 -39.51 69.62 6.05
N GLU A 242 -38.96 69.31 7.25
CA GLU A 242 -39.41 69.72 8.58
C GLU A 242 -40.64 68.94 9.11
N PHE A 243 -41.02 67.83 8.47
CA PHE A 243 -42.07 66.93 8.89
C PHE A 243 -41.53 65.50 8.97
N GLU A 244 -41.77 64.81 10.08
CA GLU A 244 -41.37 63.41 10.31
C GLU A 244 -39.89 63.01 10.02
N ASP A 245 -38.99 63.98 9.75
CA ASP A 245 -37.53 63.83 9.46
C ASP A 245 -36.65 62.96 10.40
N GLU A 246 -37.20 62.38 11.47
CA GLU A 246 -36.50 61.46 12.37
C GLU A 246 -36.78 59.98 12.04
N ASP A 247 -37.64 59.70 11.05
CA ASP A 247 -38.06 58.34 10.71
C ASP A 247 -37.40 57.71 9.48
N GLY A 248 -36.67 58.49 8.67
CA GLY A 248 -35.90 58.02 7.52
C GLY A 248 -36.74 57.70 6.29
N CYS A 249 -37.99 58.16 6.23
CA CYS A 249 -38.91 57.82 5.14
C CYS A 249 -39.41 59.05 4.39
N PRO A 250 -39.14 59.17 3.07
CA PRO A 250 -39.65 60.29 2.29
C PRO A 250 -41.18 60.28 2.23
N GLU A 251 -41.80 61.43 2.50
CA GLU A 251 -43.25 61.52 2.50
C GLU A 251 -43.81 61.67 1.09
N GLU A 252 -44.83 60.86 0.79
CA GLU A 252 -45.66 61.07 -0.41
C GLU A 252 -46.50 62.35 -0.28
N GLY A 253 -45.90 63.52 -0.55
CA GLY A 253 -46.67 64.76 -0.72
C GLY A 253 -45.96 66.08 -0.46
N GLY A 254 -44.77 66.09 0.15
CA GLY A 254 -44.10 67.30 0.62
C GLY A 254 -44.88 68.07 1.70
N ALA A 255 -44.13 68.81 2.51
CA ALA A 255 -44.55 69.42 3.76
C ALA A 255 -45.96 70.02 3.68
N PRO A 256 -46.87 69.70 4.62
CA PRO A 256 -48.21 70.28 4.62
C PRO A 256 -48.07 71.80 4.72
N GLU A 257 -48.38 72.51 3.61
CA GLU A 257 -48.30 73.97 3.51
C GLU A 257 -48.75 74.62 4.82
N GLY A 258 -47.78 75.21 5.52
CA GLY A 258 -47.95 75.80 6.82
C GLY A 258 -49.23 76.62 6.91
N SER A 259 -50.02 76.35 7.95
CA SER A 259 -51.25 77.07 8.27
C SER A 259 -50.97 78.51 8.74
N GLU A 260 -50.38 79.34 7.87
CA GLU A 260 -50.25 80.77 8.07
C GLU A 260 -51.49 81.52 7.55
N GLY A 261 -52.26 82.06 8.49
CA GLY A 261 -52.55 83.49 8.40
C GLY A 261 -53.83 83.93 7.67
N ARG A 262 -54.85 84.16 8.51
CA ARG A 262 -55.39 85.52 8.75
C ARG A 262 -56.22 86.20 7.65
N ARG A 263 -57.54 86.23 7.94
CA ARG A 263 -58.48 87.37 7.80
C ARG A 263 -58.70 87.97 6.40
N ARG A 264 -59.94 87.89 5.92
CA ARG A 264 -60.92 89.00 5.88
C ARG A 264 -62.15 88.59 5.08
N HIS A 265 -63.28 88.37 5.76
CA HIS A 265 -64.57 88.40 5.10
C HIS A 265 -65.11 89.84 5.14
N THR A 266 -65.14 90.46 3.97
CA THR A 266 -65.68 91.78 3.70
C THR A 266 -67.21 91.76 3.73
N ARG A 267 -67.79 92.79 4.35
CA ARG A 267 -69.21 93.17 4.25
C ARG A 267 -69.54 93.73 2.86
N GLY A 268 -70.77 93.49 2.42
CA GLY A 268 -71.50 94.24 1.37
C GLY A 268 -72.19 93.28 0.41
N ARG A 269 -73.49 93.33 0.16
CA ARG A 269 -74.48 94.41 0.25
C ARG A 269 -75.88 93.82 0.42
#